data_AF-A0A8T6F0D1-F1
#
_entry.id   AF-A0A8T6F0D1-F1
#
_cell.length_a   1.000
_cell.length_b   1.000
_cell.length_c   1.000
_cell.angle_alpha   90.00
_cell.angle_beta   90.00
_cell.angle_gamma   90.00
#
_symmetry.space_group_name_H-M   'P 1'
#
loop_
_entity.id
_entity.type
_entity.pdbx_description
1 polymer ?
#
loop_
_entity_poly.entity_id
_entity_poly.type
_entity_poly.pdbx_seq_one_letter_code
_entity_poly.pdbx_strand_id
1 'polypeptide(L)'
;MAATAATVPSARRSTPKPQVKAESVFSSSRSVALHPAFPSTTKSSTEARSEKQKASVRAKVEHPFLYVKRQFGYAKVRYRGLYKNTQRLAVLFGMANLMRAERLLPAS
;
A
#
# COMPACT_ATOMS: atom_id res chain seq x y z
N MET A 1 49.35 59.21 33.55
CA MET A 1 49.57 58.92 32.13
C MET A 1 49.46 57.42 31.92
N ALA A 2 48.90 57.01 30.79
CA ALA A 2 48.26 55.73 30.51
C ALA A 2 49.13 54.46 30.68
N ALA A 3 48.50 53.34 31.06
CA ALA A 3 48.70 52.00 30.50
C ALA A 3 47.72 50.98 31.14
N THR A 4 46.56 50.74 30.52
CA THR A 4 46.22 49.52 29.73
C THR A 4 45.59 48.39 30.56
N ALA A 5 44.26 48.34 30.53
CA ALA A 5 43.45 47.20 30.94
C ALA A 5 43.69 46.00 29.99
N ALA A 6 44.32 44.95 30.50
CA ALA A 6 44.47 43.68 29.79
C ALA A 6 43.23 42.81 30.01
N THR A 7 42.22 43.04 29.17
CA THR A 7 41.15 42.08 28.89
C THR A 7 41.78 40.80 28.35
N VAL A 8 41.50 39.65 29.00
CA VAL A 8 41.85 38.32 28.50
C VAL A 8 40.68 37.83 27.62
N PRO A 9 40.80 37.72 26.28
CA PRO A 9 39.80 37.02 25.50
C PRO A 9 40.19 35.54 25.39
N SER A 10 39.36 34.70 26.01
CA SER A 10 39.32 33.26 25.83
C SER A 10 39.38 32.91 24.34
N ALA A 11 40.48 32.31 23.91
CA ALA A 11 40.73 31.86 22.55
C ALA A 11 39.66 30.85 22.09
N ARG A 12 38.64 31.35 21.40
CA ARG A 12 37.66 30.56 20.65
C ARG A 12 38.41 29.91 19.49
N ARG A 13 38.86 28.67 19.68
CA ARG A 13 39.48 27.83 18.64
C ARG A 13 38.46 27.67 17.50
N SER A 14 38.55 28.51 16.48
CA SER A 14 37.81 28.38 15.24
C SER A 14 38.37 27.17 14.49
N THR A 15 37.80 26.00 14.73
CA THR A 15 38.04 24.85 13.85
C THR A 15 37.52 25.21 12.46
N PRO A 16 38.33 25.15 11.40
CA PRO A 16 37.82 25.30 10.05
C PRO A 16 36.84 24.16 9.78
N LYS A 17 35.60 24.50 9.41
CA LYS A 17 34.65 23.52 8.85
C LYS A 17 35.37 22.84 7.68
N PRO A 18 35.42 21.50 7.61
CA PRO A 18 35.90 20.83 6.42
C PRO A 18 34.94 21.20 5.28
N GLN A 19 35.45 21.97 4.30
CA GLN A 19 34.76 22.18 3.05
C GLN A 19 34.80 20.84 2.30
N VAL A 20 33.74 20.06 2.44
CA VAL A 20 33.54 18.86 1.63
C VAL A 20 33.27 19.36 0.22
N LYS A 21 34.30 19.33 -0.63
CA LYS A 21 34.12 19.44 -2.07
C LYS A 21 33.12 18.36 -2.49
N ALA A 22 32.02 18.77 -3.11
CA ALA A 22 31.10 17.89 -3.79
C ALA A 22 31.81 17.33 -5.03
N GLU A 23 32.68 16.34 -4.81
CA GLU A 23 33.23 15.53 -5.88
C GLU A 23 32.26 14.36 -6.08
N SER A 24 31.63 14.39 -7.25
CA SER A 24 30.81 13.33 -7.81
C SER A 24 31.66 12.06 -7.96
N VAL A 25 31.74 11.26 -6.91
CA VAL A 25 32.38 9.94 -6.98
C VAL A 25 31.29 8.88 -7.04
N PHE A 26 30.96 8.54 -8.29
CA PHE A 26 30.70 7.17 -8.73
C PHE A 26 29.60 6.39 -8.01
N SER A 27 28.39 6.46 -8.58
CA SER A 27 27.58 5.29 -8.93
C SER A 27 27.80 4.05 -8.04
N SER A 28 27.19 4.02 -6.85
CA SER A 28 27.03 2.77 -6.11
C SER A 28 25.96 1.93 -6.81
N SER A 29 26.38 1.28 -7.89
CA SER A 29 25.68 0.17 -8.52
C SER A 29 25.68 -0.97 -7.51
N ARG A 30 24.65 -1.05 -6.67
CA ARG A 30 24.31 -2.30 -5.99
C ARG A 30 23.91 -3.31 -7.06
N SER A 31 24.89 -4.04 -7.56
CA SER A 31 24.70 -5.32 -8.24
C SER A 31 24.15 -6.32 -7.22
N VAL A 32 22.85 -6.23 -6.95
CA VAL A 32 22.13 -7.33 -6.32
C VAL A 32 22.18 -8.49 -7.31
N ALA A 33 22.79 -9.58 -6.89
CA ALA A 33 22.93 -10.81 -7.66
C ALA A 33 21.62 -11.14 -8.39
N LEU A 34 21.73 -11.31 -9.71
CA LEU A 34 20.66 -11.75 -10.57
C LEU A 34 20.14 -13.10 -10.05
N HIS A 35 18.96 -13.08 -9.42
CA HIS A 35 18.18 -14.30 -9.24
C HIS A 35 17.91 -14.91 -10.63
N PRO A 36 17.94 -16.26 -10.76
CA PRO A 36 17.71 -16.92 -12.04
C PRO A 36 16.41 -16.40 -12.65
N ALA A 37 16.52 -15.95 -13.90
CA ALA A 37 15.54 -15.18 -14.64
C ALA A 37 14.10 -15.69 -14.40
N PHE A 38 13.33 -14.93 -13.61
CA PHE A 38 11.89 -14.94 -13.78
C PHE A 38 11.67 -14.54 -15.23
N PRO A 39 10.95 -15.34 -16.04
CA PRO A 39 10.69 -14.95 -17.41
C PRO A 39 9.95 -13.62 -17.35
N SER A 40 10.64 -12.55 -17.73
CA SER A 40 10.05 -11.22 -17.91
C SER A 40 9.21 -11.31 -19.18
N THR A 41 8.09 -12.03 -19.10
CA THR A 41 7.08 -12.04 -20.14
C THR A 41 6.53 -10.62 -20.19
N THR A 42 7.10 -9.82 -21.08
CA THR A 42 6.53 -8.55 -21.50
C THR A 42 5.21 -8.91 -22.18
N LYS A 43 4.13 -8.93 -21.39
CA LYS A 43 2.80 -9.23 -21.88
C LYS A 43 2.47 -8.23 -22.98
N SER A 44 1.92 -8.73 -24.08
CA SER A 44 1.44 -7.83 -25.14
C SER A 44 0.43 -6.84 -24.54
N SER A 45 0.42 -5.60 -25.03
CA SER A 45 -0.43 -4.51 -24.50
C SER A 45 -1.91 -4.92 -24.39
N THR A 46 -2.38 -5.78 -25.31
CA THR A 46 -3.72 -6.32 -25.36
C THR A 46 -3.99 -7.38 -24.28
N GLU A 47 -3.05 -8.29 -24.03
CA GLU A 47 -3.13 -9.29 -22.96
C GLU A 47 -3.13 -8.63 -21.58
N ALA A 48 -2.22 -7.66 -21.36
CA ALA A 48 -2.13 -6.92 -20.10
C ALA A 48 -3.43 -6.17 -19.79
N ARG A 49 -4.05 -5.55 -20.80
CA ARG A 49 -5.34 -4.85 -20.64
C ARG A 49 -6.48 -5.82 -20.31
N SER A 50 -6.50 -6.99 -20.94
CA SER A 50 -7.51 -8.03 -20.71
C SER A 50 -7.41 -8.61 -19.30
N GLU A 51 -6.20 -8.88 -18.84
CA GLU A 51 -5.95 -9.33 -17.46
C GLU A 51 -6.34 -8.27 -16.43
N LYS A 52 -6.02 -6.99 -16.68
CA LYS A 52 -6.41 -5.88 -15.82
C LYS A 52 -7.93 -5.76 -15.69
N GLN A 53 -8.67 -5.96 -16.78
CA GLN A 53 -10.13 -6.00 -16.74
C GLN A 53 -10.65 -7.17 -15.91
N LYS A 54 -10.11 -8.38 -16.10
CA LYS A 54 -10.47 -9.56 -15.30
C LYS A 54 -10.21 -9.34 -13.82
N ALA A 55 -9.05 -8.76 -13.47
CA ALA A 55 -8.68 -8.48 -12.08
C ALA A 55 -9.59 -7.41 -11.45
N SER A 56 -9.95 -6.36 -12.19
CA SER A 56 -10.88 -5.32 -11.72
C SER A 56 -12.27 -5.88 -11.40
N VAL A 57 -12.79 -6.74 -12.27
CA VAL A 57 -14.08 -7.42 -12.03
C VAL A 57 -13.99 -8.32 -10.79
N ARG A 58 -12.92 -9.11 -10.66
CA ARG A 58 -12.68 -9.97 -9.49
C ARG A 58 -12.66 -9.18 -8.19
N ALA A 59 -11.90 -8.09 -8.12
CA ALA A 59 -11.82 -7.26 -6.92
C ALA A 59 -13.20 -6.73 -6.48
N LYS A 60 -14.08 -6.37 -7.43
CA LYS A 60 -15.44 -5.90 -7.13
C LYS A 60 -16.33 -6.99 -6.53
N VAL A 61 -16.26 -8.23 -7.04
CA VAL A 61 -17.08 -9.34 -6.56
C VAL A 61 -16.50 -10.02 -5.32
N GLU A 62 -15.19 -10.05 -5.17
CA GLU A 62 -14.51 -10.64 -4.00
C GLU A 62 -14.89 -9.91 -2.71
N HIS A 63 -15.06 -8.58 -2.76
CA HIS A 63 -15.39 -7.80 -1.58
C HIS A 63 -16.73 -8.20 -0.89
N PRO A 64 -17.89 -8.22 -1.58
CA PRO A 64 -19.14 -8.65 -0.97
C PRO A 64 -19.11 -10.16 -0.61
N PHE A 65 -18.42 -10.99 -1.39
CA PHE A 65 -18.24 -12.40 -1.05
C PHE A 65 -17.42 -12.61 0.23
N LEU A 66 -16.39 -11.79 0.46
CA LEU A 66 -15.62 -11.80 1.69
C LEU A 66 -16.51 -11.43 2.88
N TYR A 67 -17.35 -10.41 2.74
CA TYR A 67 -18.28 -9.99 3.77
C TYR A 67 -19.29 -11.10 4.13
N VAL A 68 -19.87 -11.74 3.11
CA VAL A 68 -20.81 -12.85 3.27
C VAL A 68 -20.17 -14.07 3.93
N LYS A 69 -18.93 -14.41 3.55
CA LYS A 69 -18.23 -15.59 4.11
C LYS A 69 -17.64 -15.36 5.50
N ARG A 70 -17.04 -14.19 5.74
CA ARG A 70 -16.34 -13.87 6.99
C ARG A 70 -17.28 -13.29 8.05
N GLN A 71 -18.05 -12.25 7.72
CA GLN A 71 -18.85 -11.52 8.72
C GLN A 71 -20.19 -12.19 8.97
N PHE A 72 -20.86 -12.66 7.90
CA PHE A 72 -22.12 -13.39 8.03
C PHE A 72 -21.96 -14.90 8.24
N GLY A 73 -20.71 -15.41 8.26
CA GLY A 73 -20.42 -16.81 8.55
C GLY A 73 -20.98 -17.82 7.54
N TYR A 74 -21.22 -17.41 6.28
CA TYR A 74 -21.70 -18.30 5.22
C TYR A 74 -20.57 -19.19 4.65
N ALA A 75 -19.91 -19.97 5.51
CA ALA A 75 -18.85 -20.90 5.10
C ALA A 75 -19.39 -22.27 4.67
N LYS A 76 -20.57 -22.67 5.17
CA LYS A 76 -21.21 -23.95 4.87
C LYS A 76 -22.70 -23.76 4.55
N VAL A 77 -23.19 -24.63 3.68
CA VAL A 77 -24.60 -24.76 3.29
C VAL A 77 -25.39 -25.31 4.49
N ARG A 78 -26.47 -24.65 4.89
CA ARG A 78 -27.25 -25.03 6.10
C ARG A 78 -28.53 -25.79 5.76
N TYR A 79 -29.14 -25.50 4.61
CA TYR A 79 -30.42 -26.10 4.23
C TYR A 79 -30.24 -27.21 3.21
N ARG A 80 -31.14 -28.20 3.23
CA ARG A 80 -31.26 -29.20 2.16
C ARG A 80 -31.93 -28.56 0.95
N GLY A 81 -31.19 -28.47 -0.15
CA GLY A 81 -31.66 -27.96 -1.45
C GLY A 81 -31.08 -26.60 -1.84
N LEU A 82 -30.72 -26.45 -3.12
CA LEU A 82 -30.09 -25.24 -3.66
C LEU A 82 -30.96 -24.00 -3.50
N TYR A 83 -32.26 -24.12 -3.79
CA TYR A 83 -33.21 -23.00 -3.75
C TYR A 83 -33.19 -22.22 -2.43
N LYS A 84 -33.30 -22.92 -1.29
CA LYS A 84 -33.31 -22.30 0.05
C LYS A 84 -31.98 -21.63 0.40
N ASN A 85 -30.88 -22.20 -0.09
CA ASN A 85 -29.54 -21.62 0.12
C ASN A 85 -29.31 -20.40 -0.76
N THR A 86 -29.81 -20.40 -2.00
CA THR A 86 -29.76 -19.23 -2.90
C THR A 86 -30.57 -18.06 -2.34
N GLN A 87 -31.77 -18.31 -1.81
CA GLN A 87 -32.56 -17.27 -1.14
C GLN A 87 -31.82 -16.69 0.07
N ARG A 88 -31.21 -17.54 0.91
CA ARG A 88 -30.38 -17.07 2.03
C ARG A 88 -29.21 -16.21 1.55
N LEU A 89 -28.52 -16.61 0.48
CA LEU A 89 -27.44 -15.82 -0.12
C LEU A 89 -27.93 -14.45 -0.61
N ALA A 90 -29.08 -14.40 -1.29
CA ALA A 90 -29.66 -13.15 -1.80
C ALA A 90 -29.91 -12.14 -0.68
N VAL A 91 -30.48 -12.59 0.45
CA VAL A 91 -30.70 -11.74 1.62
C VAL A 91 -29.37 -11.23 2.20
N LEU A 92 -28.35 -12.09 2.31
CA LEU A 92 -27.04 -11.71 2.84
C LEU A 92 -26.32 -10.69 1.94
N PHE A 93 -26.43 -10.82 0.62
CA PHE A 93 -25.90 -9.83 -0.32
C PHE A 93 -26.66 -8.49 -0.23
N GLY A 94 -27.99 -8.53 -0.07
CA GLY A 94 -28.79 -7.33 0.18
C GLY A 94 -28.34 -6.60 1.45
N MET A 95 -28.16 -7.32 2.55
CA MET A 95 -27.66 -6.77 3.81
C MET A 95 -26.24 -6.21 3.67
N ALA A 96 -25.33 -6.93 3.00
CA ALA A 96 -23.96 -6.46 2.75
C ALA A 96 -23.94 -5.13 1.98
N ASN A 97 -24.85 -4.97 1.01
CA ASN A 97 -24.98 -3.74 0.25
C ASN A 97 -25.52 -2.60 1.11
N LEU A 98 -26.53 -2.85 1.95
CA LEU A 98 -27.09 -1.86 2.87
C LEU A 98 -26.04 -1.35 3.86
N MET A 99 -25.27 -2.23 4.50
CA MET A 99 -24.21 -1.85 5.43
C MET A 99 -23.10 -1.02 4.77
N ARG A 100 -22.92 -1.17 3.45
CA ARG A 100 -21.99 -0.34 2.67
C ARG A 100 -22.60 1.02 2.33
N ALA A 101 -23.91 1.07 2.09
CA ALA A 101 -24.66 2.29 1.83
C ALA A 101 -24.80 3.17 3.08
N GLU A 102 -24.99 2.59 4.27
CA GLU A 102 -25.04 3.33 5.54
C GLU A 102 -23.75 4.13 5.80
N ARG A 103 -22.59 3.63 5.38
CA ARG A 103 -21.31 4.36 5.49
C ARG A 103 -21.18 5.53 4.51
N LEU A 104 -22.03 5.57 3.48
CA LEU A 104 -22.05 6.62 2.47
C LEU A 104 -23.10 7.69 2.77
N LEU A 105 -23.99 7.45 3.74
CA LEU A 105 -24.92 8.46 4.21
C LEU A 105 -24.18 9.43 5.15
N PRO A 106 -24.30 10.75 4.97
CA PRO A 106 -23.76 11.71 5.92
C PRO A 106 -24.46 11.48 7.26
N ALA A 107 -23.68 11.39 8.34
CA ALA A 107 -24.23 11.34 9.69
C ALA A 107 -25.11 12.59 9.89
N SER A 108 -26.41 12.38 10.06
CA SER A 108 -27.39 13.40 10.43
C SER A 108 -27.40 13.63 11.93
#